data_AF-A0A9E5KI30-F1
#
_entry.id   AF-A0A9E5KI30-F1
#
_cell.length_a   1.000
_cell.length_b   1.000
_cell.length_c   1.000
_cell.angle_alpha   90.00
_cell.angle_beta   90.00
_cell.angle_gamma   90.00
#
_symmetry.space_group_name_H-M   'P 1'
#
loop_
_entity.id
_entity.type
_entity.pdbx_description
1 polymer ?
#
loop_
_entity_poly.entity_id
_entity_poly.type
_entity_poly.pdbx_seq_one_letter_code
_entity_poly.pdbx_strand_id
1 'polypeptide(L)' 'SDRIVMLTNGPAATIGDIVQVHLDRPRSRVSLAENPQYLGYRKAVIDFLYTRQSHVEKVA' A
#
# COMPACT_ATOMS: atom_id res chain seq x y z
N SER A 1 10.20 6.38 4.12
CA SER A 1 10.05 5.14 4.90
C SER A 1 10.36 3.95 4.02
N ASP A 2 10.98 2.91 4.57
CA ASP A 2 11.42 1.75 3.79
C ASP A 2 10.37 0.62 3.79
N ARG A 3 9.21 0.88 4.40
CA ARG A 3 8.06 -0.03 4.46
C ARG A 3 6.75 0.75 4.41
N ILE A 4 5.72 0.12 3.84
CA ILE A 4 4.33 0.55 3.89
C ILE A 4 3.55 -0.56 4.61
N VAL A 5 2.98 -0.25 5.76
CA VAL A 5 2.16 -1.19 6.54
C VAL A 5 0.70 -0.88 6.23
N MET A 6 -0.01 -1.85 5.67
CA MET A 6 -1.43 -1.75 5.36
C MET A 6 -2.24 -2.41 6.47
N LEU A 7 -3.25 -1.72 6.97
CA LEU A 7 -4.08 -2.18 8.09
C LEU A 7 -5.44 -2.69 7.60
N THR A 8 -6.04 -3.60 8.37
CA THR A 8 -7.44 -3.98 8.21
C THR A 8 -8.37 -2.89 8.74
N ASN A 9 -9.65 -2.93 8.38
CA ASN A 9 -10.63 -1.90 8.77
C ASN A 9 -11.21 -2.17 10.17
N GLY A 10 -11.62 -1.11 10.87
CA GLY A 10 -12.38 -1.18 12.12
C GLY A 10 -11.57 -0.92 13.40
N PRO A 11 -12.25 -0.81 14.57
CA PRO A 11 -11.63 -0.43 15.85
C PRO A 11 -10.62 -1.45 16.41
N ALA A 12 -10.65 -2.69 15.91
CA ALA A 12 -9.67 -3.75 16.22
C ALA A 12 -8.73 -4.04 15.04
N ALA A 13 -8.42 -3.01 14.24
CA ALA A 13 -7.56 -3.13 13.08
C ALA A 13 -6.23 -3.82 13.41
N THR A 14 -5.86 -4.76 12.54
CA THR A 14 -4.62 -5.53 12.57
C THR A 14 -3.80 -5.24 11.32
N ILE A 15 -2.55 -5.71 11.29
CA ILE A 15 -1.73 -5.63 10.08
C ILE A 15 -2.30 -6.60 9.03
N GLY A 16 -2.72 -6.04 7.91
CA GLY A 16 -3.24 -6.82 6.78
C GLY A 16 -2.14 -7.26 5.82
N ASP A 17 -1.18 -6.37 5.53
CA ASP A 17 -0.02 -6.68 4.68
C ASP A 17 1.10 -5.62 4.87
N ILE A 18 2.34 -5.96 4.48
CA ILE A 18 3.50 -5.07 4.56
C ILE A 18 4.26 -5.10 3.23
N VAL A 19 4.35 -3.95 2.57
CA VAL A 19 5.20 -3.76 1.39
C VAL A 19 6.57 -3.25 1.81
N GLN A 20 7.63 -3.97 1.45
CA GLN A 20 9.02 -3.53 1.60
C GLN A 20 9.40 -2.62 0.43
N VAL A 21 9.96 -1.45 0.71
CA VAL A 21 10.31 -0.42 -0.28
C VAL A 21 11.82 -0.35 -0.41
N HIS A 22 12.35 -0.91 -1.50
CA HIS A 22 13.79 -0.94 -1.82
C HIS A 22 14.18 0.17 -2.79
N LEU A 23 13.67 1.39 -2.56
CA LEU A 23 14.04 2.57 -3.34
C LEU A 23 15.15 3.34 -2.63
N ASP A 24 16.23 3.68 -3.33
CA ASP A 24 17.32 4.46 -2.75
C ASP A 24 16.88 5.90 -2.41
N ARG A 25 17.62 6.54 -1.50
CA ARG A 25 17.41 7.93 -1.10
C ARG A 25 18.43 8.82 -1.83
N PRO A 26 18.09 10.05 -2.25
CA PRO A 26 16.81 10.76 -2.03
C PRO A 26 15.70 10.37 -3.02
N ARG A 27 14.47 10.23 -2.51
CA ARG A 27 13.30 9.85 -3.34
C ARG A 27 12.54 11.08 -3.80
N SER A 28 12.68 11.43 -5.08
CA SER A 28 11.88 12.48 -5.72
C SER A 28 10.67 11.89 -6.42
N ARG A 29 9.47 12.40 -6.09
CA ARG A 29 8.20 11.90 -6.65
C ARG A 29 8.17 12.01 -8.18
N VAL A 30 8.69 13.11 -8.74
CA VAL A 30 8.68 13.33 -10.19
C VAL A 30 9.64 12.37 -10.87
N SER A 31 10.84 12.19 -10.32
CA SER A 31 11.86 11.29 -10.87
C SER A 31 11.47 9.81 -10.79
N LEU A 32 10.62 9.43 -9.84
CA LEU A 32 10.14 8.06 -9.64
C LEU A 32 8.83 7.75 -10.36
N ALA A 33 8.20 8.73 -11.02
CA ALA A 33 6.86 8.55 -11.60
C ALA A 33 6.78 7.38 -12.59
N GLU A 34 7.85 7.16 -13.36
CA GLU A 34 7.96 6.08 -14.35
C GLU A 34 8.82 4.90 -13.86
N ASN A 35 9.32 4.94 -12.62
CA ASN A 35 10.16 3.88 -12.08
C ASN A 35 9.32 2.59 -11.88
N PRO A 36 9.72 1.44 -12.46
CA PRO A 36 8.95 0.20 -12.40
C PRO A 36 8.72 -0.32 -10.98
N GLN A 37 9.72 -0.19 -10.08
CA GLN A 37 9.58 -0.61 -8.69
C GLN A 37 8.58 0.27 -7.95
N TYR A 38 8.66 1.59 -8.14
CA TYR A 38 7.69 2.54 -7.57
C TYR A 38 6.27 2.25 -8.05
N LEU A 39 6.09 2.00 -9.34
CA LEU A 39 4.80 1.62 -9.93
C LEU A 39 4.27 0.30 -9.35
N GLY A 40 5.15 -0.70 -9.16
CA GLY A 40 4.81 -1.97 -8.53
C GLY A 40 4.32 -1.80 -7.08
N TYR A 41 5.05 -1.02 -6.27
CA TYR A 41 4.62 -0.73 -4.89
C TYR A 41 3.29 0.03 -4.85
N ARG A 42 3.11 1.02 -5.73
CA ARG A 42 1.86 1.77 -5.85
C ARG A 42 0.69 0.85 -6.21
N LYS A 43 0.90 -0.05 -7.17
CA LYS A 43 -0.11 -1.04 -7.56
C LYS A 43 -0.50 -1.95 -6.40
N ALA A 44 0.47 -2.51 -5.67
CA ALA A 44 0.20 -3.37 -4.52
C ALA A 44 -0.67 -2.67 -3.45
N VAL A 45 -0.36 -1.41 -3.13
CA VAL A 45 -1.15 -0.62 -2.19
C VAL A 45 -2.56 -0.37 -2.70
N ILE A 46 -2.70 0.02 -3.97
CA ILE A 46 -4.01 0.28 -4.57
C ILE A 46 -4.86 -1.00 -4.64
N ASP A 47 -4.27 -2.12 -5.06
CA ASP A 47 -4.93 -3.42 -5.15
C ASP A 47 -5.42 -3.89 -3.76
N PHE A 48 -4.63 -3.68 -2.71
CA PHE A 48 -5.03 -3.97 -1.33
C PHE A 48 -6.26 -3.12 -0.91
N LEU A 49 -6.22 -1.81 -1.19
CA LEU A 49 -7.31 -0.90 -0.84
C LEU A 49 -8.61 -1.27 -1.57
N TYR A 50 -8.56 -1.55 -2.87
CA TYR A 50 -9.74 -1.93 -3.65
C TYR A 50 -10.34 -3.27 -3.22
N THR A 51 -9.50 -4.26 -2.94
CA THR A 51 -9.94 -5.59 -2.50
C THR A 51 -10.70 -5.53 -1.17
N ARG A 52 -10.36 -4.55 -0.31
CA ARG A 52 -10.96 -4.42 1.03
C ARG A 52 -12.09 -3.41 1.10
N GLN A 53 -12.16 -2.42 0.21
CA GLN A 53 -13.32 -1.51 0.14
C GLN A 53 -14.62 -2.26 -0.20
N SER A 54 -14.56 -3.34 -0.97
CA SER A 54 -15.71 -4.21 -1.26
C SER A 54 -16.13 -5.13 -0.10
N HIS A 55 -15.33 -5.25 0.96
CA HIS A 55 -15.59 -6.12 2.12
C HIS A 55 -16.13 -5.38 3.36
N VAL A 56 -16.38 -4.07 3.26
CA VAL A 56 -16.88 -3.26 4.41
C VAL A 56 -18.39 -3.45 4.63
N GLU A 57 -19.17 -3.82 3.61
CA GLU A 57 -20.64 -3.90 3.74
C GLU A 57 -21.19 -5.25 4.25
N LYS A 58 -20.40 -6.31 4.36
CA LYS A 58 -20.93 -7.64 4.75
C LYS A 58 -20.95 -7.94 6.24
N VAL A 59 -20.62 -6.98 7.10
CA VAL A 59 -20.74 -7.13 8.56
C VAL A 59 -21.37 -5.87 9.14
N ALA A 60 -22.62 -5.62 8.76
CA ALA A 60 -23.55 -4.75 9.48
C ALA A 60 -24.90 -5.46 9.55
#